data_AF-A0A5N8HMB3-F1
#
_entry.id   AF-A0A5N8HMB3-F1
#
_cell.length_a   1.000
_cell.length_b   1.000
_cell.length_c   1.000
_cell.angle_alpha   90.00
_cell.angle_beta   90.00
_cell.angle_gamma   90.00
#
_symmetry.space_group_name_H-M   'P 1'
#
loop_
_entity.id
_entity.type
_entity.pdbx_description
1 polymer ?
#
loop_
_entity_poly.entity_id
_entity_poly.type
_entity_poly.pdbx_seq_one_letter_code
_entity_poly.pdbx_strand_id
1 'polypeptide(L)'
;MTLWINGDWITGQGASRVKRNPVSGEVLWQGNDADAAQVGQACRAARAAFPRWARLSLAERQVVVERFAGLLERNKGELTAIIARETGKPRWEAATEVTAMINKIAISIKAYHVRTGEQRSEMPDGAASLRHRPHGVLAVFGPYNFPGHLPNGHIVPALLAGNTIIFKPSELTPWSGEAVMRLWQQAGLPPGV
;
A
#
# COMPACT_ATOMS: atom_id res chain seq x y z
N MET A 1 -10.56 14.82 -6.18
CA MET A 1 -9.74 14.63 -4.96
C MET A 1 -9.01 13.31 -5.12
N THR A 2 -7.69 13.37 -5.27
CA THR A 2 -6.88 12.23 -5.72
C THR A 2 -5.76 11.86 -4.75
N LEU A 3 -5.52 12.69 -3.72
CA LEU A 3 -4.57 12.41 -2.65
C LEU A 3 -5.33 11.91 -1.43
N TRP A 4 -4.85 10.86 -0.78
CA TRP A 4 -5.39 10.38 0.49
C TRP A 4 -4.40 10.66 1.61
N ILE A 5 -4.73 11.61 2.49
CA ILE A 5 -3.85 12.07 3.57
C ILE A 5 -4.64 12.08 4.86
N ASN A 6 -4.13 11.39 5.89
CA ASN A 6 -4.74 11.33 7.22
C ASN A 6 -6.22 10.90 7.21
N GLY A 7 -6.58 9.94 6.35
CA GLY A 7 -7.96 9.43 6.24
C GLY A 7 -8.84 10.18 5.24
N ASP A 8 -8.44 11.38 4.79
CA ASP A 8 -9.27 12.23 3.93
C ASP A 8 -8.76 12.26 2.49
N TRP A 9 -9.70 12.24 1.53
CA TRP A 9 -9.40 12.52 0.13
C TRP A 9 -9.36 14.03 -0.09
N ILE A 10 -8.20 14.54 -0.51
CA ILE A 10 -7.99 15.96 -0.79
C ILE A 10 -7.54 16.20 -2.23
N THR A 11 -7.64 17.44 -2.67
CA THR A 11 -7.13 17.87 -3.99
C THR A 11 -5.67 18.27 -3.86
N GLY A 12 -4.82 17.83 -4.80
CA GLY A 12 -3.44 18.26 -4.88
C GLY A 12 -3.30 19.77 -5.15
N GLN A 13 -2.27 20.38 -4.57
CA GLN A 13 -1.94 21.79 -4.70
C GLN A 13 -0.75 22.03 -5.63
N GLY A 14 -0.16 20.96 -6.19
CA GLY A 14 0.88 21.01 -7.20
C GLY A 14 0.35 21.13 -8.62
N ALA A 15 1.21 20.82 -9.59
CA ALA A 15 0.89 20.90 -11.00
C ALA A 15 -0.30 20.00 -11.38
N SER A 16 -1.13 20.47 -12.31
CA SER A 16 -2.17 19.66 -12.93
C SER A 16 -1.56 18.53 -13.76
N ARG A 17 -2.16 17.35 -13.70
CA ARG A 17 -1.71 16.14 -14.38
C ARG A 17 -2.88 15.44 -15.06
N VAL A 18 -2.62 15.00 -16.29
CA VAL A 18 -3.56 14.21 -17.09
C VAL A 18 -2.85 12.92 -17.50
N LYS A 19 -3.42 11.78 -17.14
CA LYS A 19 -2.99 10.48 -17.62
C LYS A 19 -3.89 10.03 -18.75
N ARG A 20 -3.27 9.67 -19.88
CA ARG A 20 -3.93 9.15 -21.07
C ARG A 20 -3.62 7.68 -21.28
N ASN A 21 -4.54 6.99 -21.93
CA ASN A 21 -4.33 5.63 -22.42
C ASN A 21 -3.16 5.65 -23.41
N PRO A 22 -2.15 4.76 -23.26
CA PRO A 22 -0.95 4.77 -24.10
C PRO A 22 -1.22 4.34 -25.55
N VAL A 23 -2.37 3.73 -25.83
CA VAL A 23 -2.77 3.29 -27.18
C VAL A 23 -3.78 4.26 -27.79
N SER A 24 -4.90 4.51 -27.11
CA SER A 24 -6.00 5.31 -27.68
C SER A 24 -5.85 6.83 -27.48
N GLY A 25 -4.98 7.29 -26.58
CA GLY A 25 -4.86 8.71 -26.20
C GLY A 25 -6.03 9.26 -25.37
N GLU A 26 -7.05 8.44 -25.10
CA GLU A 26 -8.20 8.76 -24.24
C GLU A 26 -7.71 9.21 -22.85
N VAL A 27 -8.34 10.25 -22.29
CA VAL A 27 -8.08 10.64 -20.89
C VAL A 27 -8.63 9.56 -19.96
N LEU A 28 -7.76 9.00 -19.12
CA LEU A 28 -8.13 7.99 -18.12
C LEU A 28 -8.27 8.58 -16.73
N TRP A 29 -7.39 9.53 -16.39
CA TRP A 29 -7.33 10.12 -15.05
C TRP A 29 -6.85 11.56 -15.12
N GLN A 30 -7.38 12.39 -14.22
CA GLN A 30 -6.98 13.79 -14.04
C GLN A 30 -6.92 14.12 -12.55
N GLY A 31 -5.93 14.92 -12.18
CA GLY A 31 -5.77 15.41 -10.82
C GLY A 31 -4.64 16.41 -10.73
N ASN A 32 -4.33 16.81 -9.52
CA ASN A 32 -3.17 17.64 -9.24
C ASN A 32 -2.18 16.84 -8.40
N ASP A 33 -0.89 17.07 -8.65
CA ASP A 33 0.17 16.49 -7.82
C ASP A 33 0.12 17.05 -6.40
N ALA A 34 0.69 16.30 -5.45
CA ALA A 34 0.99 16.84 -4.13
C ALA A 34 2.13 17.86 -4.25
N ASP A 35 1.96 19.01 -3.62
CA ASP A 35 3.06 19.96 -3.45
C ASP A 35 3.94 19.58 -2.24
N ALA A 36 5.01 20.34 -1.99
CA ALA A 36 5.91 20.08 -0.87
C ALA A 36 5.21 20.18 0.50
N ALA A 37 4.22 21.07 0.64
CA ALA A 37 3.47 21.25 1.88
C ALA A 37 2.59 20.03 2.19
N GLN A 38 1.91 19.49 1.18
CA GLN A 38 1.07 18.29 1.28
C GLN A 38 1.91 17.03 1.50
N VAL A 39 3.09 16.92 0.87
CA VAL A 39 4.05 15.84 1.20
C VAL A 39 4.47 15.93 2.67
N GLY A 40 4.79 17.14 3.16
CA GLY A 40 5.08 17.38 4.57
C GLY A 40 3.92 17.03 5.50
N GLN A 41 2.68 17.33 5.10
CA GLN A 41 1.46 16.97 5.83
C GLN A 41 1.31 15.45 5.93
N ALA A 42 1.49 14.72 4.82
CA ALA A 42 1.44 13.26 4.80
C ALA A 42 2.49 12.66 5.74
N CYS A 43 3.74 13.12 5.67
CA CYS A 43 4.83 12.68 6.54
C CYS A 43 4.50 12.91 8.02
N ARG A 44 3.97 14.08 8.39
CA ARG A 44 3.58 14.38 9.78
C ARG A 44 2.43 13.48 10.26
N ALA A 45 1.42 13.27 9.43
CA ALA A 45 0.29 12.39 9.74
C ALA A 45 0.75 10.95 9.98
N ALA A 46 1.59 10.42 9.08
CA ALA A 46 2.16 9.08 9.23
C ALA A 46 3.01 8.93 10.48
N ARG A 47 3.85 9.93 10.77
CA ARG A 47 4.66 9.93 11.99
C ARG A 47 3.80 9.96 13.26
N ALA A 48 2.68 10.69 13.24
CA ALA A 48 1.73 10.76 14.36
C ALA A 48 0.93 9.46 14.54
N ALA A 49 0.56 8.78 13.46
CA ALA A 49 -0.17 7.51 13.50
C ALA A 49 0.71 6.32 13.93
N PHE A 50 2.00 6.35 13.60
CA PHE A 50 2.93 5.24 13.80
C PHE A 50 2.94 4.64 15.22
N PRO A 51 3.03 5.42 16.33
CA PRO A 51 3.07 4.84 17.66
C PRO A 51 1.81 4.05 18.03
N ARG A 52 0.63 4.41 17.51
CA ARG A 52 -0.60 3.66 17.77
C ARG A 52 -0.63 2.38 16.93
N TRP A 53 -0.30 2.48 15.64
CA TRP A 53 -0.27 1.35 14.72
C TRP A 53 0.77 0.27 15.11
N ALA A 54 1.98 0.70 15.48
CA ALA A 54 3.07 -0.18 15.88
C ALA A 54 2.78 -0.94 17.19
N ARG A 55 1.90 -0.42 18.05
CA ARG A 55 1.51 -1.05 19.33
C ARG A 55 0.39 -2.06 19.19
N LEU A 56 -0.33 -2.09 18.07
CA LEU A 56 -1.29 -3.16 17.81
C LEU A 56 -0.58 -4.51 17.83
N SER A 57 -1.30 -5.56 18.20
CA SER A 57 -0.84 -6.92 18.01
C SER A 57 -0.66 -7.23 16.52
N LEU A 58 0.16 -8.24 16.20
CA LEU A 58 0.26 -8.73 14.83
C LEU A 58 -1.11 -9.15 14.28
N ALA A 59 -1.93 -9.81 15.11
CA ALA A 59 -3.26 -10.28 14.73
C ALA A 59 -4.19 -9.12 14.31
N GLU A 60 -4.20 -8.01 15.06
CA GLU A 60 -4.99 -6.83 14.70
C GLU A 60 -4.55 -6.21 13.37
N ARG A 61 -3.23 -6.15 13.10
CA ARG A 61 -2.72 -5.66 11.81
C ARG A 61 -3.00 -6.65 10.67
N GLN A 62 -2.93 -7.94 10.95
CA GLN A 62 -3.21 -9.00 10.00
C GLN A 62 -4.66 -8.94 9.48
N VAL A 63 -5.63 -8.70 10.37
CA VAL A 63 -7.04 -8.52 10.00
C VAL A 63 -7.22 -7.44 8.92
N VAL A 64 -6.47 -6.34 9.00
CA VAL A 64 -6.56 -5.26 8.00
C VAL A 64 -6.03 -5.71 6.64
N VAL A 65 -4.86 -6.35 6.59
CA VAL A 65 -4.28 -6.80 5.30
C VAL A 65 -5.07 -7.96 4.69
N GLU A 66 -5.69 -8.82 5.50
CA GLU A 66 -6.58 -9.88 5.01
C GLU A 66 -7.90 -9.31 4.49
N ARG A 67 -8.46 -8.28 5.14
CA ARG A 67 -9.61 -7.56 4.59
C ARG A 67 -9.27 -6.92 3.25
N PHE A 68 -8.07 -6.35 3.12
CA PHE A 68 -7.56 -5.83 1.86
C PHE A 68 -7.43 -6.93 0.79
N ALA A 69 -6.94 -8.13 1.12
CA ALA A 69 -6.94 -9.27 0.20
C ALA A 69 -8.35 -9.63 -0.29
N GLY A 70 -9.33 -9.67 0.60
CA GLY A 70 -10.73 -9.90 0.23
C GLY A 70 -11.32 -8.79 -0.65
N LEU A 71 -10.90 -7.54 -0.46
CA LEU A 71 -11.28 -6.41 -1.31
C LEU A 71 -10.63 -6.47 -2.69
N LEU A 72 -9.36 -6.89 -2.78
CA LEU A 72 -8.70 -7.14 -4.05
C LEU A 72 -9.42 -8.24 -4.85
N GLU A 73 -9.82 -9.33 -4.19
CA GLU A 73 -10.57 -10.41 -4.86
C GLU A 73 -11.92 -9.90 -5.37
N ARG A 74 -12.70 -9.20 -4.52
CA ARG A 74 -14.00 -8.64 -4.92
C ARG A 74 -13.91 -7.62 -6.06
N ASN A 75 -12.83 -6.85 -6.12
CA ASN A 75 -12.63 -5.79 -7.13
C ASN A 75 -11.64 -6.21 -8.24
N LYS A 76 -11.34 -7.52 -8.37
CA LYS A 76 -10.32 -8.02 -9.29
C LYS A 76 -10.57 -7.61 -10.74
N GLY A 77 -11.81 -7.70 -11.20
CA GLY A 77 -12.20 -7.33 -12.56
C GLY A 77 -11.97 -5.84 -12.85
N GLU A 78 -12.39 -4.97 -11.93
CA GLU A 78 -12.23 -3.52 -12.06
C GLU A 78 -10.74 -3.14 -12.03
N LEU A 79 -9.98 -3.63 -11.04
CA LEU A 79 -8.56 -3.30 -10.92
C LEU A 79 -7.75 -3.82 -12.12
N THR A 80 -8.10 -4.99 -12.66
CA THR A 80 -7.52 -5.50 -13.90
C THR A 80 -7.78 -4.54 -15.07
N ALA A 81 -9.01 -4.04 -15.21
CA ALA A 81 -9.36 -3.11 -16.28
C ALA A 81 -8.61 -1.78 -16.15
N ILE A 82 -8.45 -1.27 -14.92
CA ILE A 82 -7.67 -0.06 -14.63
C ILE A 82 -6.21 -0.24 -15.08
N ILE A 83 -5.54 -1.27 -14.55
CA ILE A 83 -4.12 -1.53 -14.85
C ILE A 83 -3.92 -1.72 -16.36
N ALA A 84 -4.75 -2.55 -17.00
CA ALA A 84 -4.63 -2.82 -18.43
C ALA A 84 -4.77 -1.56 -19.29
N ARG A 85 -5.79 -0.71 -19.00
CA ARG A 85 -5.99 0.54 -19.74
C ARG A 85 -4.87 1.54 -19.49
N GLU A 86 -4.38 1.63 -18.26
CA GLU A 86 -3.41 2.64 -17.86
C GLU A 86 -1.99 2.34 -18.35
N THR A 87 -1.57 1.07 -18.31
CA THR A 87 -0.23 0.65 -18.72
C THR A 87 -0.17 0.15 -20.15
N GLY A 88 -1.31 -0.20 -20.76
CA GLY A 88 -1.38 -0.85 -22.07
C GLY A 88 -1.08 -2.35 -22.04
N LYS A 89 -0.94 -2.96 -20.86
CA LYS A 89 -0.69 -4.41 -20.77
C LYS A 89 -1.96 -5.21 -21.11
N PRO A 90 -1.85 -6.40 -21.73
CA PRO A 90 -3.00 -7.26 -21.96
C PRO A 90 -3.78 -7.56 -20.67
N ARG A 91 -5.12 -7.65 -20.77
CA ARG A 91 -5.99 -7.89 -19.61
C ARG A 91 -5.64 -9.16 -18.84
N TRP A 92 -5.23 -10.23 -19.52
CA TRP A 92 -4.85 -11.49 -18.87
C TRP A 92 -3.58 -11.35 -18.03
N GLU A 93 -2.64 -10.50 -18.46
CA GLU A 93 -1.43 -10.16 -17.70
C GLU A 93 -1.76 -9.27 -16.50
N ALA A 94 -2.62 -8.25 -16.69
CA ALA A 94 -3.12 -7.42 -15.60
C ALA A 94 -3.87 -8.25 -14.53
N ALA A 95 -4.67 -9.24 -14.94
CA ALA A 95 -5.34 -10.16 -14.02
C ALA A 95 -4.34 -10.98 -13.18
N THR A 96 -3.20 -11.33 -13.78
CA THR A 96 -2.12 -12.05 -13.11
C THR A 96 -1.44 -11.16 -12.07
N GLU A 97 -1.26 -9.87 -12.37
CA GLU A 97 -0.76 -8.88 -11.40
C GLU A 97 -1.67 -8.78 -10.17
N VAL A 98 -2.98 -8.63 -10.35
CA VAL A 98 -3.94 -8.54 -9.23
C VAL A 98 -3.94 -9.84 -8.42
N THR A 99 -3.88 -10.99 -9.09
CA THR A 99 -3.75 -12.29 -8.40
C THR A 99 -2.47 -12.37 -7.56
N ALA A 100 -1.35 -11.87 -8.10
CA ALA A 100 -0.09 -11.80 -7.36
C ALA A 100 -0.15 -10.82 -6.19
N MET A 101 -0.92 -9.74 -6.28
CA MET A 101 -1.20 -8.84 -5.14
C MET A 101 -1.95 -9.57 -4.03
N ILE A 102 -2.98 -10.35 -4.35
CA ILE A 102 -3.77 -11.13 -3.38
C ILE A 102 -2.88 -12.16 -2.68
N ASN A 103 -2.13 -12.93 -3.47
CA ASN A 103 -1.24 -13.98 -2.96
C ASN A 103 -0.09 -13.41 -2.11
N LYS A 104 0.29 -12.14 -2.31
CA LYS A 104 1.31 -11.45 -1.50
C LYS A 104 0.95 -11.46 -0.02
N ILE A 105 -0.33 -11.34 0.34
CA ILE A 105 -0.77 -11.24 1.73
C ILE A 105 -0.39 -12.51 2.50
N ALA A 106 -0.83 -13.68 2.03
CA ALA A 106 -0.59 -14.95 2.71
C ALA A 106 0.91 -15.27 2.84
N ILE A 107 1.69 -15.04 1.77
CA ILE A 107 3.14 -15.29 1.82
C ILE A 107 3.88 -14.29 2.72
N SER A 108 3.43 -13.03 2.80
CA SER A 108 4.02 -12.03 3.71
C SER A 108 3.74 -12.33 5.17
N ILE A 109 2.55 -12.84 5.53
CA ILE A 109 2.23 -13.30 6.89
C ILE A 109 3.17 -14.46 7.27
N LYS A 110 3.28 -15.47 6.40
CA LYS A 110 4.22 -16.59 6.62
C LYS A 110 5.66 -16.11 6.77
N ALA A 111 6.11 -15.22 5.89
CA ALA A 111 7.46 -14.67 5.93
C ALA A 111 7.72 -13.88 7.22
N TYR A 112 6.74 -13.11 7.71
CA TYR A 112 6.86 -12.38 8.98
C TYR A 112 7.17 -13.34 10.14
N HIS A 113 6.40 -14.42 10.30
CA HIS A 113 6.62 -15.39 11.36
C HIS A 113 7.97 -16.10 11.26
N VAL A 114 8.39 -16.47 10.05
CA VAL A 114 9.63 -17.24 9.83
C VAL A 114 10.88 -16.36 9.96
N ARG A 115 10.84 -15.12 9.48
CA ARG A 115 12.04 -14.28 9.33
C ARG A 115 12.16 -13.20 10.39
N THR A 116 11.04 -12.68 10.87
CA THR A 116 10.98 -11.53 11.79
C THR A 116 9.97 -11.75 12.92
N GLY A 117 9.76 -13.01 13.30
CA GLY A 117 8.83 -13.40 14.35
C GLY A 117 9.37 -13.14 15.76
N GLU A 118 8.80 -13.85 16.72
CA GLU A 118 9.26 -13.85 18.11
C GLU A 118 9.82 -15.23 18.45
N GLN A 119 10.91 -15.26 19.21
CA GLN A 119 11.53 -16.49 19.71
C GLN A 119 11.88 -16.32 21.18
N ARG A 120 11.73 -17.40 21.95
CA ARG A 120 12.13 -17.46 23.35
C ARG A 120 12.85 -18.77 23.61
N SER A 121 13.96 -18.70 24.32
CA SER A 121 14.76 -19.87 24.70
C SER A 121 15.07 -19.79 26.19
N GLU A 122 14.88 -20.89 26.90
CA GLU A 122 15.28 -21.01 28.31
C GLU A 122 16.80 -21.11 28.42
N MET A 123 17.36 -20.50 29.47
CA MET A 123 18.79 -20.50 29.78
C MET A 123 18.97 -20.81 31.27
N PRO A 124 20.14 -21.31 31.72
CA PRO A 124 20.39 -21.65 33.13
C PRO A 124 20.03 -20.53 34.12
N ASP A 125 20.31 -19.28 33.75
CA ASP A 125 20.08 -18.11 34.61
C ASP A 125 18.89 -17.22 34.15
N GLY A 126 18.00 -17.74 33.30
CA GLY A 126 16.82 -16.98 32.85
C GLY A 126 16.28 -17.39 31.47
N ALA A 127 15.94 -16.41 30.63
CA ALA A 127 15.45 -16.66 29.28
C ALA A 127 15.95 -15.60 28.29
N ALA A 128 16.33 -16.04 27.09
CA ALA A 128 16.58 -15.16 25.95
C ALA A 128 15.26 -14.92 25.21
N SER A 129 15.04 -13.68 24.76
CA SER A 129 13.90 -13.33 23.91
C SER A 129 14.33 -12.49 22.72
N LEU A 130 13.87 -12.87 21.54
CA LEU A 130 14.05 -12.15 20.28
C LEU A 130 12.70 -11.70 19.78
N ARG A 131 12.64 -10.44 19.37
CA ARG A 131 11.46 -9.82 18.74
C ARG A 131 11.91 -8.71 17.81
N HIS A 132 11.15 -8.52 16.74
CA HIS A 132 11.45 -7.51 15.72
C HIS A 132 10.54 -6.29 15.90
N ARG A 133 10.97 -5.13 15.43
CA ARG A 133 10.24 -3.85 15.58
C ARG A 133 10.22 -3.09 14.26
N PRO A 134 9.13 -2.38 13.95
CA PRO A 134 9.07 -1.54 12.76
C PRO A 134 10.03 -0.35 12.87
N HIS A 135 10.43 0.19 11.71
CA HIS A 135 11.31 1.34 11.62
C HIS A 135 10.58 2.66 11.87
N GLY A 136 9.34 2.79 11.40
CA GLY A 136 8.60 4.06 11.46
C GLY A 136 7.80 4.34 10.20
N VAL A 137 8.07 5.49 9.59
CA VAL A 137 7.45 5.94 8.35
C VAL A 137 8.33 5.51 7.18
N LEU A 138 7.76 4.80 6.21
CA LEU A 138 8.46 4.40 4.99
C LEU A 138 7.85 5.10 3.78
N ALA A 139 8.69 5.73 2.96
CA ALA A 139 8.30 6.22 1.66
C ALA A 139 8.41 5.08 0.62
N VAL A 140 7.31 4.76 -0.05
CA VAL A 140 7.25 3.73 -1.08
C VAL A 140 7.05 4.41 -2.42
N PHE A 141 8.00 4.21 -3.33
CA PHE A 141 7.95 4.74 -4.70
C PHE A 141 7.55 3.62 -5.65
N GLY A 142 6.36 3.74 -6.26
CA GLY A 142 5.84 2.71 -7.13
C GLY A 142 6.28 2.88 -8.58
N PRO A 143 6.79 1.83 -9.25
CA PRO A 143 7.09 1.87 -10.68
C PRO A 143 5.82 1.73 -11.52
N TYR A 144 5.92 2.04 -12.82
CA TYR A 144 4.77 2.04 -13.74
C TYR A 144 4.48 0.67 -14.38
N ASN A 145 5.44 -0.26 -14.39
CA ASN A 145 5.33 -1.52 -15.11
C ASN A 145 4.42 -2.55 -14.41
N PHE A 146 4.44 -2.59 -13.08
CA PHE A 146 3.52 -3.36 -12.23
C PHE A 146 3.03 -2.47 -11.09
N PRO A 147 2.13 -1.52 -11.40
CA PRO A 147 1.79 -0.41 -10.51
C PRO A 147 0.97 -0.82 -9.29
N GLY A 148 0.40 -2.02 -9.28
CA GLY A 148 -0.23 -2.63 -8.13
C GLY A 148 0.73 -3.56 -7.39
N HIS A 149 1.30 -4.56 -8.10
CA HIS A 149 2.04 -5.64 -7.45
C HIS A 149 3.36 -5.20 -6.81
N LEU A 150 4.17 -4.40 -7.49
CA LEU A 150 5.48 -4.00 -6.95
C LEU A 150 5.34 -3.10 -5.71
N PRO A 151 4.50 -2.04 -5.72
CA PRO A 151 4.22 -1.29 -4.49
C PRO A 151 3.62 -2.17 -3.39
N ASN A 152 2.66 -3.03 -3.72
CA ASN A 152 2.04 -3.93 -2.75
C ASN A 152 3.04 -4.88 -2.08
N GLY A 153 4.09 -5.29 -2.82
CA GLY A 153 5.21 -6.07 -2.30
C GLY A 153 6.02 -5.38 -1.21
N HIS A 154 5.99 -4.04 -1.14
CA HIS A 154 6.58 -3.25 -0.06
C HIS A 154 5.55 -2.90 1.01
N ILE A 155 4.35 -2.45 0.61
CA ILE A 155 3.31 -1.94 1.50
C ILE A 155 2.81 -3.02 2.46
N VAL A 156 2.45 -4.21 1.96
CA VAL A 156 1.91 -5.30 2.78
C VAL A 156 2.86 -5.71 3.91
N PRO A 157 4.13 -6.09 3.66
CA PRO A 157 5.03 -6.49 4.74
C PRO A 157 5.36 -5.33 5.68
N ALA A 158 5.45 -4.09 5.17
CA ALA A 158 5.70 -2.91 6.00
C ALA A 158 4.55 -2.64 6.99
N LEU A 159 3.31 -2.68 6.51
CA LEU A 159 2.11 -2.54 7.34
C LEU A 159 1.99 -3.69 8.36
N LEU A 160 2.20 -4.94 7.93
CA LEU A 160 2.21 -6.11 8.82
C LEU A 160 3.23 -5.96 9.96
N ALA A 161 4.42 -5.44 9.66
CA ALA A 161 5.46 -5.19 10.66
C ALA A 161 5.17 -4.00 11.59
N GLY A 162 4.16 -3.18 11.27
CA GLY A 162 3.75 -2.03 12.08
C GLY A 162 4.32 -0.69 11.64
N ASN A 163 4.87 -0.59 10.41
CA ASN A 163 5.25 0.69 9.81
C ASN A 163 4.01 1.41 9.25
N THR A 164 4.12 2.71 9.06
CA THR A 164 3.17 3.54 8.30
C THR A 164 3.79 3.93 6.95
N ILE A 165 2.96 4.21 5.95
CA ILE A 165 3.41 4.37 4.56
C ILE A 165 3.11 5.76 4.01
N ILE A 166 4.09 6.32 3.30
CA ILE A 166 3.86 7.39 2.32
C ILE A 166 4.03 6.77 0.93
N PHE A 167 2.93 6.53 0.22
CA PHE A 167 2.97 5.93 -1.11
C PHE A 167 2.95 7.02 -2.19
N LYS A 168 4.02 7.08 -3.00
CA LYS A 168 4.08 7.86 -4.22
C LYS A 168 4.07 6.90 -5.43
N PRO A 169 2.92 6.69 -6.11
CA PRO A 169 2.92 5.95 -7.37
C PRO A 169 3.68 6.72 -8.45
N SER A 170 4.08 6.01 -9.51
CA SER A 170 4.56 6.65 -10.73
C SER A 170 3.47 7.55 -11.29
N GLU A 171 3.87 8.72 -11.76
CA GLU A 171 3.04 9.65 -12.52
C GLU A 171 2.51 9.08 -13.84
N LEU A 172 3.05 7.95 -14.30
CA LEU A 172 2.54 7.20 -15.45
C LEU A 172 1.42 6.23 -15.09
N THR A 173 1.21 5.94 -13.80
CA THR A 173 0.17 5.04 -13.29
C THR A 173 -0.56 5.57 -12.05
N PRO A 174 -1.01 6.83 -12.03
CA PRO A 174 -1.67 7.42 -10.86
C PRO A 174 -3.05 6.79 -10.57
N TRP A 175 -3.78 6.34 -11.60
CA TRP A 175 -5.11 5.77 -11.44
C TRP A 175 -5.06 4.41 -10.74
N SER A 176 -4.11 3.55 -11.12
CA SER A 176 -3.85 2.28 -10.42
C SER A 176 -3.48 2.51 -8.96
N GLY A 177 -2.61 3.50 -8.69
CA GLY A 177 -2.25 3.87 -7.32
C GLY A 177 -3.45 4.35 -6.50
N GLU A 178 -4.26 5.24 -7.05
CA GLU A 178 -5.48 5.74 -6.41
C GLU A 178 -6.47 4.60 -6.12
N ALA A 179 -6.72 3.72 -7.09
CA ALA A 179 -7.63 2.59 -6.95
C ALA A 179 -7.21 1.66 -5.81
N VAL A 180 -5.91 1.34 -5.72
CA VAL A 180 -5.36 0.54 -4.62
C VAL A 180 -5.53 1.24 -3.27
N MET A 181 -5.32 2.56 -3.21
CA MET A 181 -5.52 3.31 -1.96
C MET A 181 -6.99 3.36 -1.51
N ARG A 182 -7.95 3.39 -2.44
CA ARG A 182 -9.38 3.25 -2.11
C ARG A 182 -9.69 1.90 -1.46
N LEU A 183 -9.07 0.82 -1.93
CA LEU A 183 -9.22 -0.50 -1.32
C LEU A 183 -8.58 -0.56 0.06
N TRP A 184 -7.43 0.07 0.29
CA TRP A 184 -6.83 0.19 1.62
C TRP A 184 -7.69 1.00 2.59
N GLN A 185 -8.30 2.09 2.14
CA GLN A 185 -9.27 2.85 2.93
C GLN A 185 -10.45 1.96 3.34
N GLN A 186 -11.05 1.24 2.39
CA GLN A 186 -12.15 0.29 2.65
C GLN A 186 -11.74 -0.87 3.56
N ALA A 187 -10.46 -1.26 3.54
CA ALA A 187 -9.92 -2.27 4.46
C ALA A 187 -9.89 -1.77 5.92
N GLY A 188 -10.03 -0.46 6.13
CA GLY A 188 -10.07 0.15 7.46
C GLY A 188 -8.68 0.48 7.99
N LEU A 189 -7.74 0.88 7.12
CA LEU A 189 -6.50 1.50 7.59
C LEU A 189 -6.84 2.73 8.45
N PRO A 190 -6.25 2.85 9.66
CA PRO A 190 -6.46 4.03 10.48
C PRO A 190 -5.93 5.29 9.77
N PRO A 191 -6.53 6.47 10.05
CA PRO A 191 -6.01 7.74 9.56
C PRO A 191 -4.50 7.90 9.79
N GLY A 192 -3.78 8.14 8.69
CA GLY A 192 -2.34 8.38 8.69
C GLY A 192 -1.46 7.14 8.56
N VAL A 193 -2.02 5.92 8.64
CA VAL A 193 -1.23 4.68 8.46
C VAL A 193 -0.88 4.42 7.01
#